data_AF-A0A8H6NNE2-F1
#
_entry.id   AF-A0A8H6NNE2-F1
#
_cell.length_a   1.000
_cell.length_b   1.000
_cell.length_c   1.000
_cell.angle_alpha   90.00
_cell.angle_beta   90.00
_cell.angle_gamma   90.00
#
_symmetry.space_group_name_H-M   'P 1'
#
loop_
_entity.id
_entity.type
_entity.pdbx_description
1 polymer ?
#
loop_
_entity_poly.entity_id
_entity_poly.type
_entity_poly.pdbx_seq_one_letter_code
_entity_poly.pdbx_strand_id
1 'polypeptide(L)'
;MRHLRYPAISARALRRPASIHRRAFTSTHNPSQAHSSTHQAEGSSHTNTSNNTSQAPLQGQHTLDSADQTPSSHNHYNNPVKNHISKPTMSQKLIPANPADVMVIRDLTPNITTFSVPFARFGTLKVGGRATLVRLTSGALAVFSPVALTDAVRAKIAEKGGNLAYIVAPDIEHHIFVSEYKAAFPDAKIIGPDGLPQKRAKQAADPKINPADEFFVVFKGGEKKRETTITPEFDADFEYEYVDSHANKELVFYFRPDRVLIQADLLFNLPATEQYSRVPEAERDTSSGIANKIFGPLQTTEGDVKWVRRFQWYVLSAKDRPSFNESIKRIDGWDFDTIVPCHGDTIQGDGKEKFRKVFEWHLAGHKQ
;
A
#
# COMPACT_ATOMS: atom_id res chain seq x y z
N MET A 1 -28.63 -5.80 73.93
CA MET A 1 -29.11 -4.40 73.88
C MET A 1 -27.92 -3.47 73.68
N ARG A 2 -27.89 -2.65 72.62
CA ARG A 2 -27.15 -1.37 72.51
C ARG A 2 -27.65 -0.62 71.25
N HIS A 3 -27.98 0.66 71.43
CA HIS A 3 -28.24 1.81 70.52
C HIS A 3 -28.57 1.56 69.01
N LEU A 4 -29.67 2.04 68.40
CA LEU A 4 -30.35 3.36 68.30
C LEU A 4 -29.82 4.37 67.23
N ARG A 5 -30.44 4.30 66.04
CA ARG A 5 -31.09 5.36 65.22
C ARG A 5 -30.36 6.62 64.63
N TYR A 6 -30.80 6.92 63.39
CA TYR A 6 -30.95 8.24 62.69
C TYR A 6 -29.71 8.94 62.07
N PRO A 7 -29.89 9.88 61.10
CA PRO A 7 -30.98 10.09 60.10
C PRO A 7 -30.46 10.34 58.65
N ALA A 8 -31.35 10.72 57.72
CA ALA A 8 -31.05 11.03 56.32
C ALA A 8 -30.73 12.51 56.04
N ILE A 9 -30.00 12.81 54.94
CA ILE A 9 -29.93 14.13 54.29
C ILE A 9 -29.99 13.95 52.76
N SER A 10 -30.71 14.85 52.08
CA SER A 10 -30.81 14.95 50.62
C SER A 10 -30.07 16.18 50.12
N ALA A 11 -29.36 16.09 49.00
CA ALA A 11 -28.86 17.24 48.25
C ALA A 11 -28.80 16.96 46.74
N ARG A 12 -29.49 17.79 45.96
CA ARG A 12 -29.61 17.72 44.50
C ARG A 12 -28.78 18.85 43.89
N ALA A 13 -27.78 18.53 43.07
CA ALA A 13 -26.95 19.55 42.41
C ALA A 13 -27.04 19.42 40.88
N LEU A 14 -27.70 20.37 40.23
CA LEU A 14 -27.68 20.58 38.79
C LEU A 14 -26.42 21.39 38.41
N ARG A 15 -25.65 20.94 37.41
CA ARG A 15 -24.87 21.85 36.55
C ARG A 15 -24.95 21.43 35.09
N ARG A 16 -25.18 22.45 34.25
CA ARG A 16 -25.24 22.41 32.78
C ARG A 16 -23.83 22.40 32.16
N PRO A 17 -23.68 22.00 30.89
CA PRO A 17 -22.37 21.95 30.23
C PRO A 17 -21.82 23.35 29.93
N ALA A 18 -20.49 23.47 29.97
CA ALA A 18 -19.79 24.66 29.49
C ALA A 18 -19.48 24.53 27.98
N SER A 19 -19.90 25.50 27.20
CA SER A 19 -19.53 25.63 25.79
C SER A 19 -18.12 26.22 25.65
N ILE A 20 -17.28 25.60 24.84
CA ILE A 20 -15.97 26.15 24.46
C ILE A 20 -16.07 26.73 23.04
N HIS A 21 -15.73 28.01 22.91
CA HIS A 21 -15.83 28.74 21.64
C HIS A 21 -14.84 28.23 20.59
N ARG A 22 -15.34 27.93 19.38
CA ARG A 22 -14.50 27.99 18.17
C ARG A 22 -14.07 29.45 17.96
N ARG A 23 -12.77 29.73 17.97
CA ARG A 23 -12.23 30.93 17.29
C ARG A 23 -12.02 30.59 15.82
N ALA A 24 -12.69 31.33 14.94
CA ALA A 24 -12.32 31.37 13.53
C ALA A 24 -11.03 32.17 13.40
N PHE A 25 -10.07 31.67 12.60
CA PHE A 25 -8.95 32.45 12.10
C PHE A 25 -9.23 32.82 10.65
N THR A 26 -9.24 34.11 10.35
CA THR A 26 -9.38 34.66 9.00
C THR A 26 -8.29 35.69 8.75
N SER A 27 -7.45 35.44 7.76
CA SER A 27 -6.53 36.42 7.14
C SER A 27 -6.15 35.85 5.76
N THR A 28 -6.73 36.29 4.64
CA THR A 28 -6.47 37.54 3.87
C THR A 28 -5.05 37.65 3.30
N HIS A 29 -4.91 37.41 1.99
CA HIS A 29 -3.76 37.80 1.16
C HIS A 29 -3.54 39.33 1.15
N ASN A 30 -2.27 39.79 1.02
CA ASN A 30 -1.76 40.50 -0.18
C ASN A 30 -0.20 40.68 -0.11
N PRO A 31 0.54 41.27 -1.09
CA PRO A 31 1.74 40.59 -1.63
C PRO A 31 3.02 41.48 -1.72
N SER A 32 4.05 40.95 -2.41
CA SER A 32 5.30 41.63 -2.87
C SER A 32 6.27 42.06 -1.76
N GLN A 33 7.59 41.84 -1.86
CA GLN A 33 8.48 42.34 -2.92
C GLN A 33 9.59 41.35 -3.32
N ALA A 34 10.12 41.56 -4.53
CA ALA A 34 11.35 40.95 -5.01
C ALA A 34 12.53 41.91 -4.83
N HIS A 35 13.72 41.38 -4.56
CA HIS A 35 14.98 42.09 -4.81
C HIS A 35 15.99 41.16 -5.46
N SER A 36 16.28 41.42 -6.73
CA SER A 36 17.52 41.03 -7.37
C SER A 36 18.60 42.08 -7.09
N SER A 37 19.87 41.67 -7.00
CA SER A 37 20.90 42.01 -8.01
C SER A 37 22.36 41.81 -7.55
N THR A 38 23.03 40.87 -8.25
CA THR A 38 24.38 40.97 -8.88
C THR A 38 25.71 41.09 -8.12
N HIS A 39 26.71 40.46 -8.77
CA HIS A 39 28.17 40.58 -8.65
C HIS A 39 28.83 39.94 -7.41
N GLN A 40 30.03 39.32 -7.52
CA GLN A 40 31.07 39.44 -8.55
C GLN A 40 31.48 38.11 -9.22
N ALA A 41 32.21 38.22 -10.33
CA ALA A 41 32.93 37.13 -10.97
C ALA A 41 34.38 37.55 -11.24
N GLU A 42 35.33 36.73 -10.82
CA GLU A 42 36.73 36.65 -11.24
C GLU A 42 37.09 35.15 -11.25
N GLY A 43 37.88 34.58 -12.15
CA GLY A 43 38.54 35.12 -13.33
C GLY A 43 39.77 34.27 -13.68
N SER A 44 40.02 34.03 -14.97
CA SER A 44 41.27 33.45 -15.52
C SER A 44 41.50 31.93 -15.34
N SER A 45 42.26 31.20 -16.19
CA SER A 45 42.43 31.18 -17.66
C SER A 45 43.37 29.99 -18.04
N HIS A 46 43.54 29.74 -19.36
CA HIS A 46 44.50 28.81 -20.01
C HIS A 46 44.12 27.32 -20.06
N THR A 47 43.79 26.71 -21.21
CA THR A 47 44.59 26.38 -22.43
C THR A 47 45.74 25.40 -22.13
N ASN A 48 45.87 24.25 -22.78
CA ASN A 48 46.12 24.14 -24.23
C ASN A 48 46.01 22.70 -24.81
N THR A 49 45.71 22.57 -26.13
CA THR A 49 46.12 21.49 -27.09
C THR A 49 45.87 19.98 -26.81
N SER A 50 45.83 19.05 -27.77
CA SER A 50 45.47 18.97 -29.22
C SER A 50 45.73 17.52 -29.72
N ASN A 51 45.21 17.17 -30.91
CA ASN A 51 45.63 16.05 -31.80
C ASN A 51 45.18 14.60 -31.46
N ASN A 52 44.89 13.71 -32.44
CA ASN A 52 44.43 13.89 -33.83
C ASN A 52 43.95 12.53 -34.43
N THR A 53 43.06 12.56 -35.46
CA THR A 53 42.88 11.58 -36.58
C THR A 53 42.71 10.05 -36.31
N SER A 54 41.85 9.31 -37.01
CA SER A 54 41.82 9.21 -38.49
C SER A 54 40.50 8.73 -39.11
N GLN A 55 40.21 9.26 -40.30
CA GLN A 55 39.33 8.76 -41.37
C GLN A 55 40.13 7.83 -42.33
N ALA A 56 39.62 7.09 -43.33
CA ALA A 56 38.27 6.58 -43.63
C ALA A 56 38.29 5.30 -44.54
N PRO A 57 37.93 5.30 -45.84
CA PRO A 57 36.86 4.42 -46.35
C PRO A 57 37.26 3.48 -47.51
N LEU A 58 36.33 2.67 -48.06
CA LEU A 58 36.21 2.41 -49.51
C LEU A 58 34.84 1.79 -49.90
N GLN A 59 34.65 1.38 -51.16
CA GLN A 59 33.39 1.56 -51.89
C GLN A 59 33.19 0.62 -53.10
N GLY A 60 31.94 0.21 -53.39
CA GLY A 60 31.49 -0.32 -54.71
C GLY A 60 31.20 -1.84 -54.78
N GLN A 61 30.57 -2.40 -55.84
CA GLN A 61 29.66 -1.87 -56.89
C GLN A 61 29.18 -3.03 -57.81
N HIS A 62 27.98 -2.95 -58.42
CA HIS A 62 27.51 -3.73 -59.62
C HIS A 62 27.37 -5.29 -59.47
N THR A 63 26.60 -6.08 -60.27
CA THR A 63 25.77 -5.88 -61.50
C THR A 63 24.74 -7.02 -61.71
N LEU A 64 23.56 -6.69 -62.28
CA LEU A 64 22.71 -7.35 -63.31
C LEU A 64 22.41 -8.87 -63.41
N ASP A 65 21.11 -9.12 -63.63
CA ASP A 65 20.40 -10.02 -64.58
C ASP A 65 20.34 -11.57 -64.51
N SER A 66 19.09 -12.04 -64.42
CA SER A 66 18.42 -13.11 -65.19
C SER A 66 18.91 -14.57 -65.14
N ALA A 67 18.04 -15.48 -64.64
CA ALA A 67 17.20 -16.32 -65.52
C ALA A 67 16.22 -17.23 -64.74
N ASP A 68 15.16 -17.65 -65.42
CA ASP A 68 14.05 -18.49 -64.95
C ASP A 68 14.41 -19.98 -64.83
N GLN A 69 13.97 -20.65 -63.74
CA GLN A 69 13.79 -22.11 -63.68
C GLN A 69 13.10 -22.59 -62.39
N THR A 70 11.82 -22.97 -62.51
CA THR A 70 11.18 -24.04 -61.72
C THR A 70 11.03 -25.26 -62.65
N PRO A 71 10.97 -26.53 -62.18
CA PRO A 71 10.28 -27.03 -60.97
C PRO A 71 11.15 -27.96 -60.08
N SER A 72 10.73 -28.34 -58.86
CA SER A 72 9.87 -29.50 -58.64
C SER A 72 9.43 -29.62 -57.17
N SER A 73 8.26 -30.22 -56.96
CA SER A 73 7.59 -30.33 -55.66
C SER A 73 8.18 -31.40 -54.74
N HIS A 74 8.59 -31.01 -53.54
CA HIS A 74 8.69 -31.92 -52.39
C HIS A 74 7.94 -31.34 -51.20
N ASN A 75 6.83 -31.99 -50.85
CA ASN A 75 6.01 -31.64 -49.70
C ASN A 75 6.77 -31.92 -48.40
N HIS A 76 7.29 -30.88 -47.75
CA HIS A 76 7.55 -30.94 -46.32
C HIS A 76 6.28 -30.58 -45.55
N TYR A 77 5.84 -31.52 -44.70
CA TYR A 77 4.75 -31.30 -43.76
C TYR A 77 5.13 -30.18 -42.79
N ASN A 78 4.61 -28.97 -43.03
CA ASN A 78 4.59 -27.93 -42.03
C ASN A 78 3.68 -28.38 -40.88
N ASN A 79 4.30 -28.92 -39.83
CA ASN A 79 3.64 -29.04 -38.53
C ASN A 79 3.17 -27.64 -38.13
N PRO A 80 1.88 -27.42 -37.80
CA PRO A 80 1.44 -26.12 -37.36
C PRO A 80 2.18 -25.80 -36.05
N VAL A 81 2.95 -24.71 -36.06
CA VAL A 81 3.50 -24.15 -34.82
C VAL A 81 2.31 -23.87 -33.93
N LYS A 82 2.15 -24.69 -32.89
CA LYS A 82 1.20 -24.40 -31.82
C LYS A 82 1.69 -23.10 -31.20
N ASN A 83 1.04 -22.00 -31.56
CA ASN A 83 1.09 -20.78 -30.78
C ASN A 83 0.66 -21.18 -29.37
N HIS A 84 1.65 -21.38 -28.50
CA HIS A 84 1.45 -21.46 -27.08
C HIS A 84 0.97 -20.08 -26.66
N ILE A 85 -0.36 -19.89 -26.73
CA ILE A 85 -1.05 -18.87 -25.97
C ILE A 85 -0.74 -19.21 -24.51
N SER A 86 0.32 -18.60 -23.99
CA SER A 86 0.75 -18.76 -22.61
C SER A 86 -0.45 -18.42 -21.75
N LYS A 87 -0.93 -19.39 -20.97
CA LYS A 87 -2.03 -19.15 -20.03
C LYS A 87 -1.62 -17.93 -19.19
N PRO A 88 -2.45 -16.87 -19.10
CA PRO A 88 -2.07 -15.66 -18.39
C PRO A 88 -1.70 -16.03 -16.96
N THR A 89 -0.55 -15.52 -16.53
CA THR A 89 0.03 -15.75 -15.20
C THR A 89 -0.93 -15.30 -14.10
N MET A 90 -0.73 -15.78 -12.88
CA MET A 90 -1.59 -15.39 -11.76
C MET A 90 -1.57 -13.87 -11.53
N SER A 91 -0.40 -13.22 -11.68
CA SER A 91 -0.26 -11.77 -11.64
C SER A 91 -1.07 -11.03 -12.73
N GLN A 92 -0.98 -11.46 -13.99
CA GLN A 92 -1.65 -10.81 -15.13
C GLN A 92 -3.18 -10.74 -15.01
N LYS A 93 -3.81 -11.63 -14.24
CA LYS A 93 -5.27 -11.61 -13.99
C LYS A 93 -5.71 -10.62 -12.90
N LEU A 94 -4.76 -10.10 -12.13
CA LEU A 94 -5.01 -9.22 -10.97
C LEU A 94 -4.74 -7.74 -11.28
N ILE A 95 -4.09 -7.46 -12.41
CA ILE A 95 -3.65 -6.12 -12.80
C ILE A 95 -4.54 -5.63 -13.95
N PRO A 96 -5.15 -4.44 -13.85
CA PRO A 96 -5.89 -3.84 -14.97
C PRO A 96 -5.00 -3.68 -16.21
N ALA A 97 -5.57 -3.81 -17.42
CA ALA A 97 -4.80 -3.69 -18.67
C ALA A 97 -4.08 -2.33 -18.78
N ASN A 98 -4.77 -1.25 -18.39
CA ASN A 98 -4.24 0.11 -18.30
C ASN A 98 -4.35 0.62 -16.85
N PRO A 99 -3.37 0.36 -15.96
CA PRO A 99 -3.48 0.77 -14.56
C PRO A 99 -3.59 2.28 -14.36
N ALA A 100 -3.01 3.08 -15.26
CA ALA A 100 -3.04 4.55 -15.20
C ALA A 100 -4.44 5.14 -15.40
N ASP A 101 -5.27 4.52 -16.25
CA ASP A 101 -6.60 5.03 -16.60
C ASP A 101 -7.58 4.92 -15.43
N VAL A 102 -7.42 3.87 -14.62
CA VAL A 102 -8.32 3.50 -13.51
C VAL A 102 -7.77 3.86 -12.12
N MET A 103 -6.54 4.37 -12.01
CA MET A 103 -5.93 4.72 -10.73
C MET A 103 -6.41 6.07 -10.19
N VAL A 104 -6.87 6.11 -8.94
CA VAL A 104 -7.11 7.34 -8.19
C VAL A 104 -5.86 7.67 -7.37
N ILE A 105 -5.31 8.86 -7.57
CA ILE A 105 -4.22 9.40 -6.76
C ILE A 105 -4.82 10.48 -5.86
N ARG A 106 -4.73 10.30 -4.53
CA ARG A 106 -5.23 11.28 -3.57
C ARG A 106 -4.24 11.51 -2.43
N ASP A 107 -3.82 12.75 -2.28
CA ASP A 107 -3.17 13.23 -1.07
C ASP A 107 -4.20 13.23 0.08
N LEU A 108 -3.98 12.36 1.06
CA LEU A 108 -4.77 12.23 2.28
C LEU A 108 -4.37 13.32 3.28
N THR A 109 -3.06 13.60 3.32
CA THR A 109 -2.41 14.65 4.10
C THR A 109 -1.25 15.23 3.26
N PRO A 110 -0.52 16.27 3.71
CA PRO A 110 0.70 16.70 3.05
C PRO A 110 1.75 15.57 2.91
N ASN A 111 1.84 14.68 3.91
CA ASN A 111 2.83 13.62 3.98
C ASN A 111 2.36 12.27 3.39
N ILE A 112 1.05 12.04 3.27
CA ILE A 112 0.48 10.75 2.87
C ILE A 112 -0.30 10.87 1.56
N THR A 113 0.11 10.10 0.55
CA THR A 113 -0.64 9.92 -0.70
C THR A 113 -1.12 8.48 -0.82
N THR A 114 -2.33 8.28 -1.30
CA THR A 114 -2.87 6.95 -1.64
C THR A 114 -3.00 6.78 -3.15
N PHE A 115 -2.68 5.58 -3.62
CA PHE A 115 -2.81 5.15 -5.01
C PHE A 115 -3.83 4.00 -5.06
N SER A 116 -5.09 4.34 -5.26
CA SER A 116 -6.22 3.40 -5.26
C SER A 116 -6.49 2.85 -6.66
N VAL A 117 -6.68 1.54 -6.77
CA VAL A 117 -6.89 0.81 -8.03
C VAL A 117 -8.00 -0.23 -7.90
N PRO A 118 -8.72 -0.57 -8.98
CA PRO A 118 -9.66 -1.68 -8.97
C PRO A 118 -8.90 -3.00 -8.88
N PHE A 119 -9.37 -3.92 -8.04
CA PHE A 119 -8.78 -5.25 -7.86
C PHE A 119 -9.86 -6.24 -7.41
N ALA A 120 -9.94 -7.37 -8.12
CA ALA A 120 -10.91 -8.42 -7.87
C ALA A 120 -10.21 -9.70 -7.39
N ARG A 121 -10.33 -10.03 -6.09
CA ARG A 121 -9.77 -11.27 -5.53
C ARG A 121 -10.47 -12.46 -6.16
N PHE A 122 -9.69 -13.44 -6.62
CA PHE A 122 -10.16 -14.56 -7.46
C PHE A 122 -10.93 -14.15 -8.73
N GLY A 123 -10.70 -12.93 -9.24
CA GLY A 123 -11.38 -12.38 -10.43
C GLY A 123 -12.87 -12.06 -10.23
N THR A 124 -13.39 -12.15 -9.00
CA THR A 124 -14.83 -11.97 -8.72
C THR A 124 -15.13 -11.11 -7.50
N LEU A 125 -14.34 -11.19 -6.43
CA LEU A 125 -14.54 -10.41 -5.20
C LEU A 125 -13.96 -9.00 -5.36
N LYS A 126 -14.80 -8.01 -5.63
CA LYS A 126 -14.42 -6.61 -5.93
C LYS A 126 -14.02 -5.85 -4.65
N VAL A 127 -12.83 -6.12 -4.15
CA VAL A 127 -12.32 -5.59 -2.87
C VAL A 127 -11.43 -4.35 -3.02
N GLY A 128 -11.02 -4.02 -4.25
CA GLY A 128 -10.13 -2.89 -4.54
C GLY A 128 -8.69 -3.16 -4.12
N GLY A 129 -7.76 -2.29 -4.48
CA GLY A 129 -6.36 -2.34 -4.06
C GLY A 129 -5.83 -0.94 -3.80
N ARG A 130 -4.84 -0.78 -2.94
CA ARG A 130 -4.29 0.53 -2.58
C ARG A 130 -2.82 0.40 -2.19
N ALA A 131 -1.97 1.25 -2.77
CA ALA A 131 -0.69 1.58 -2.18
C ALA A 131 -0.78 2.87 -1.37
N THR A 132 0.04 2.98 -0.34
CA THR A 132 0.17 4.19 0.48
C THR A 132 1.62 4.66 0.44
N LEU A 133 1.84 5.88 -0.06
CA LEU A 133 3.13 6.56 -0.01
C LEU A 133 3.14 7.49 1.21
N VAL A 134 4.14 7.34 2.07
CA VAL A 134 4.36 8.19 3.24
C VAL A 134 5.70 8.89 3.09
N ARG A 135 5.70 10.19 3.33
CA ARG A 135 6.89 11.01 3.50
C ARG A 135 7.22 11.13 4.98
N LEU A 136 8.36 10.56 5.36
CA LEU A 136 8.89 10.62 6.72
C LEU A 136 9.33 12.05 7.07
N THR A 137 9.48 12.34 8.35
CA THR A 137 9.99 13.62 8.87
C THR A 137 11.43 13.91 8.42
N SER A 138 12.21 12.88 8.11
CA SER A 138 13.53 12.99 7.46
C SER A 138 13.47 13.44 5.99
N GLY A 139 12.28 13.39 5.36
CA GLY A 139 12.08 13.59 3.93
C GLY A 139 12.24 12.34 3.08
N ALA A 140 12.66 11.20 3.64
CA ALA A 140 12.64 9.91 2.97
C ALA A 140 11.20 9.45 2.70
N LEU A 141 11.00 8.64 1.66
CA LEU A 141 9.70 8.08 1.30
C LEU A 141 9.63 6.58 1.58
N ALA A 142 8.48 6.14 2.09
CA ALA A 142 8.13 4.73 2.27
C ALA A 142 6.85 4.42 1.47
N VAL A 143 6.86 3.33 0.70
CA VAL A 143 5.65 2.82 0.03
C VAL A 143 5.19 1.52 0.67
N PHE A 144 3.90 1.46 1.03
CA PHE A 144 3.23 0.30 1.59
C PHE A 144 2.32 -0.31 0.54
N SER A 145 2.33 -1.63 0.40
CA SER A 145 1.50 -2.38 -0.55
C SER A 145 1.60 -1.84 -2.00
N PRO A 146 2.79 -1.88 -2.63
CA PRO A 146 3.00 -1.20 -3.92
C PRO A 146 2.01 -1.66 -4.99
N VAL A 147 1.50 -0.72 -5.81
CA VAL A 147 0.66 -0.95 -7.00
C VAL A 147 1.46 -0.64 -8.26
N ALA A 148 0.96 -0.89 -9.48
CA ALA A 148 1.71 -0.64 -10.72
C ALA A 148 2.41 0.74 -10.77
N LEU A 149 3.71 0.76 -11.10
CA LEU A 149 4.57 1.95 -11.05
C LEU A 149 4.44 2.78 -12.34
N THR A 150 3.22 3.29 -12.55
CA THR A 150 2.87 4.17 -13.67
C THR A 150 3.61 5.50 -13.62
N ASP A 151 3.66 6.21 -14.75
CA ASP A 151 4.30 7.54 -14.82
C ASP A 151 3.69 8.54 -13.83
N ALA A 152 2.38 8.44 -13.57
CA ALA A 152 1.71 9.28 -12.57
C ALA A 152 2.16 8.95 -11.13
N VAL A 153 2.43 7.67 -10.81
CA VAL A 153 3.02 7.27 -9.53
C VAL A 153 4.47 7.77 -9.43
N ARG A 154 5.26 7.62 -10.49
CA ARG A 154 6.65 8.11 -10.54
C ARG A 154 6.71 9.63 -10.36
N ALA A 155 5.84 10.37 -11.04
CA ALA A 155 5.72 11.82 -10.91
C ALA A 155 5.33 12.23 -9.47
N LYS A 156 4.38 11.53 -8.84
CA LYS A 156 4.00 11.80 -7.44
C LYS A 156 5.11 11.44 -6.44
N ILE A 157 5.88 10.37 -6.68
CA ILE A 157 7.08 10.06 -5.87
C ILE A 157 8.12 11.20 -6.00
N ALA A 158 8.38 11.68 -7.22
CA ALA A 158 9.27 12.82 -7.46
C ALA A 158 8.77 14.11 -6.77
N GLU A 159 7.48 14.42 -6.89
CA GLU A 159 6.82 15.56 -6.23
C GLU A 159 6.99 15.54 -4.70
N LYS A 160 6.92 14.36 -4.07
CA LYS A 160 7.13 14.21 -2.62
C LYS A 160 8.62 14.23 -2.19
N GLY A 161 9.55 14.28 -3.14
CA GLY A 161 10.99 14.41 -2.89
C GLY A 161 11.88 13.34 -3.55
N GLY A 162 11.30 12.38 -4.27
CA GLY A 162 12.02 11.38 -5.09
C GLY A 162 12.75 10.27 -4.34
N ASN A 163 13.19 10.51 -3.10
CA ASN A 163 13.96 9.58 -2.28
C ASN A 163 13.10 8.42 -1.71
N LEU A 164 12.75 7.43 -2.53
CA LEU A 164 12.10 6.21 -2.06
C LEU A 164 13.10 5.28 -1.37
N ALA A 165 13.12 5.33 -0.04
CA ALA A 165 14.06 4.59 0.80
C ALA A 165 13.52 3.25 1.31
N TYR A 166 12.18 3.06 1.34
CA TYR A 166 11.53 1.89 1.93
C TYR A 166 10.40 1.35 1.04
N ILE A 167 10.41 0.02 0.81
CA ILE A 167 9.35 -0.72 0.11
C ILE A 167 8.81 -1.78 1.07
N VAL A 168 7.56 -1.62 1.51
CA VAL A 168 6.93 -2.46 2.51
C VAL A 168 5.87 -3.35 1.86
N ALA A 169 6.08 -4.66 1.90
CA ALA A 169 5.04 -5.65 1.70
C ALA A 169 4.38 -5.93 3.07
N PRO A 170 3.16 -5.42 3.35
CA PRO A 170 2.56 -5.50 4.68
C PRO A 170 2.15 -6.93 5.07
N ASP A 171 1.93 -7.83 4.12
CA ASP A 171 1.58 -9.23 4.40
C ASP A 171 2.16 -10.16 3.31
N ILE A 172 1.82 -11.45 3.34
CA ILE A 172 2.27 -12.41 2.32
C ILE A 172 1.54 -12.29 0.96
N GLU A 173 0.53 -11.45 0.79
CA GLU A 173 -0.24 -11.29 -0.46
C GLU A 173 0.12 -9.98 -1.20
N HIS A 174 0.43 -8.91 -0.46
CA HIS A 174 0.65 -7.55 -0.96
C HIS A 174 2.09 -7.28 -1.40
N HIS A 175 2.63 -8.15 -2.26
CA HIS A 175 4.05 -8.13 -2.68
C HIS A 175 4.29 -8.13 -4.20
N ILE A 176 3.23 -8.15 -5.01
CA ILE A 176 3.29 -8.39 -6.46
C ILE A 176 4.12 -7.35 -7.22
N PHE A 177 4.12 -6.07 -6.79
CA PHE A 177 4.88 -5.00 -7.44
C PHE A 177 6.23 -4.67 -6.76
N VAL A 178 6.64 -5.39 -5.71
CA VAL A 178 7.90 -5.11 -4.97
C VAL A 178 9.13 -5.08 -5.88
N SER A 179 9.24 -6.03 -6.81
CA SER A 179 10.39 -6.12 -7.73
C SER A 179 10.43 -4.95 -8.72
N GLU A 180 9.26 -4.45 -9.14
CA GLU A 180 9.14 -3.32 -10.06
C GLU A 180 9.61 -2.01 -9.40
N TYR A 181 9.34 -1.85 -8.11
CA TYR A 181 9.84 -0.72 -7.32
C TYR A 181 11.32 -0.89 -7.00
N LYS A 182 11.77 -2.08 -6.61
CA LYS A 182 13.20 -2.35 -6.33
C LYS A 182 14.08 -2.11 -7.56
N ALA A 183 13.61 -2.49 -8.75
CA ALA A 183 14.32 -2.22 -10.00
C ALA A 183 14.36 -0.72 -10.35
N ALA A 184 13.32 0.04 -10.01
CA ALA A 184 13.26 1.49 -10.24
C ALA A 184 14.00 2.32 -9.17
N PHE A 185 14.12 1.79 -7.95
CA PHE A 185 14.76 2.42 -6.80
C PHE A 185 15.73 1.42 -6.14
N PRO A 186 16.93 1.19 -6.71
CA PRO A 186 17.84 0.12 -6.29
C PRO A 186 18.28 0.19 -4.83
N ASP A 187 18.39 1.39 -4.25
CA ASP A 187 18.80 1.60 -2.86
C ASP A 187 17.64 1.40 -1.84
N ALA A 188 16.41 1.24 -2.32
CA ALA A 188 15.24 1.08 -1.46
C ALA A 188 15.28 -0.24 -0.67
N LYS A 189 15.02 -0.16 0.63
CA LYS A 189 15.05 -1.29 1.56
C LYS A 189 13.73 -2.04 1.53
N ILE A 190 13.75 -3.32 1.17
CA ILE A 190 12.54 -4.17 1.17
C ILE A 190 12.27 -4.69 2.57
N ILE A 191 11.04 -4.52 3.04
CA ILE A 191 10.55 -4.95 4.34
C ILE A 191 9.34 -5.87 4.12
N GLY A 192 9.24 -6.98 4.87
CA GLY A 192 8.06 -7.84 4.85
C GLY A 192 8.02 -8.89 5.97
N PRO A 193 6.98 -9.72 6.04
CA PRO A 193 6.82 -10.76 7.06
C PRO A 193 7.60 -12.04 6.75
N ASP A 194 7.76 -12.90 7.76
CA ASP A 194 8.25 -14.26 7.55
C ASP A 194 7.36 -15.08 6.60
N GLY A 195 7.99 -16.00 5.87
CA GLY A 195 7.34 -16.77 4.81
C GLY A 195 7.27 -16.07 3.46
N LEU A 196 7.26 -14.73 3.39
CA LEU A 196 7.18 -14.00 2.12
C LEU A 196 8.39 -14.27 1.19
N PRO A 197 9.66 -14.22 1.63
CA PRO A 197 10.79 -14.58 0.76
C PRO A 197 10.67 -16.00 0.20
N GLN A 198 10.20 -16.95 1.01
CA GLN A 198 9.99 -18.35 0.59
C GLN A 198 8.81 -18.50 -0.38
N LYS A 199 7.76 -17.68 -0.25
CA LYS A 199 6.64 -17.61 -1.20
C LYS A 199 7.13 -17.07 -2.56
N ARG A 200 7.89 -15.97 -2.56
CA ARG A 200 8.47 -15.36 -3.76
C ARG A 200 9.43 -16.30 -4.49
N ALA A 201 10.30 -17.02 -3.77
CA ALA A 201 11.18 -18.03 -4.36
C ALA A 201 10.41 -19.14 -5.11
N LYS A 202 9.23 -19.55 -4.61
CA LYS A 202 8.34 -20.52 -5.27
C LYS A 202 7.55 -19.93 -6.46
N GLN A 203 7.55 -18.60 -6.62
CA GLN A 203 6.85 -17.87 -7.67
C GLN A 203 7.81 -17.33 -8.76
N ALA A 204 9.05 -17.82 -8.82
CA ALA A 204 10.09 -17.37 -9.77
C ALA A 204 9.72 -17.48 -11.27
N ALA A 205 8.63 -18.17 -11.64
CA ALA A 205 8.10 -18.21 -12.99
C ALA A 205 7.15 -17.04 -13.32
N ASP A 206 6.77 -16.21 -12.34
CA ASP A 206 5.95 -15.02 -12.54
C ASP A 206 6.85 -13.81 -12.86
N PRO A 207 6.69 -13.16 -14.03
CA PRO A 207 7.59 -12.08 -14.46
C PRO A 207 7.52 -10.82 -13.57
N LYS A 208 6.54 -10.72 -12.65
CA LYS A 208 6.49 -9.66 -11.64
C LYS A 208 7.33 -9.97 -10.40
N ILE A 209 7.82 -11.20 -10.22
CA ILE A 209 8.52 -11.66 -9.01
C ILE A 209 9.99 -11.96 -9.33
N ASN A 210 10.89 -11.08 -8.90
CA ASN A 210 12.30 -11.42 -8.81
C ASN A 210 12.55 -12.18 -7.48
N PRO A 211 12.98 -13.46 -7.52
CA PRO A 211 13.30 -14.22 -6.31
C PRO A 211 14.65 -13.81 -5.69
N ALA A 212 15.49 -13.05 -6.41
CA ALA A 212 16.76 -12.53 -5.92
C ALA A 212 16.63 -11.15 -5.23
N ASP A 213 15.41 -10.63 -5.05
CA ASP A 213 15.18 -9.41 -4.29
C ASP A 213 15.54 -9.61 -2.81
N GLU A 214 16.59 -8.94 -2.34
CA GLU A 214 17.03 -9.02 -0.95
C GLU A 214 16.09 -8.25 -0.02
N PHE A 215 15.60 -8.95 1.01
CA PHE A 215 14.82 -8.34 2.09
C PHE A 215 15.77 -7.79 3.14
N PHE A 216 15.74 -6.47 3.33
CA PHE A 216 16.49 -5.77 4.36
C PHE A 216 15.98 -6.15 5.77
N VAL A 217 14.66 -6.25 5.94
CA VAL A 217 14.02 -6.76 7.17
C VAL A 217 12.96 -7.81 6.84
N VAL A 218 13.01 -8.91 7.58
CA VAL A 218 11.98 -9.96 7.58
C VAL A 218 11.46 -10.13 9.01
N PHE A 219 10.26 -9.63 9.30
CA PHE A 219 9.65 -9.73 10.62
C PHE A 219 9.37 -11.18 11.00
N LYS A 220 9.86 -11.61 12.17
CA LYS A 220 9.73 -12.98 12.68
C LYS A 220 8.62 -13.06 13.74
N GLY A 221 7.82 -14.12 13.69
CA GLY A 221 6.77 -14.37 14.69
C GLY A 221 7.30 -14.85 16.04
N GLY A 222 6.39 -15.10 16.98
CA GLY A 222 6.68 -15.62 18.32
C GLY A 222 7.01 -14.54 19.36
N GLU A 223 7.53 -14.97 20.52
CA GLU A 223 7.70 -14.14 21.72
C GLU A 223 8.52 -12.87 21.48
N LYS A 224 9.53 -12.96 20.61
CA LYS A 224 10.47 -11.88 20.27
C LYS A 224 10.03 -11.01 19.08
N LYS A 225 8.79 -11.14 18.58
CA LYS A 225 8.31 -10.42 17.38
C LYS A 225 8.36 -8.88 17.48
N ARG A 226 8.53 -8.34 18.69
CA ARG A 226 8.65 -6.91 19.00
C ARG A 226 10.11 -6.43 19.19
N GLU A 227 11.09 -7.33 19.08
CA GLU A 227 12.53 -6.97 19.07
C GLU A 227 13.03 -6.56 17.68
N THR A 228 12.26 -6.86 16.62
CA THR A 228 12.61 -6.46 15.24
C THR A 228 12.43 -4.96 15.07
N THR A 229 13.49 -4.28 14.62
CA THR A 229 13.51 -2.86 14.25
C THR A 229 13.82 -2.69 12.77
N ILE A 230 13.53 -1.51 12.19
CA ILE A 230 13.80 -1.24 10.77
C ILE A 230 15.05 -0.39 10.64
N THR A 231 14.97 0.89 10.99
CA THR A 231 16.11 1.81 11.06
C THR A 231 15.75 2.91 12.05
N PRO A 232 16.73 3.57 12.70
CA PRO A 232 16.44 4.71 13.57
C PRO A 232 15.67 5.85 12.87
N GLU A 233 15.81 6.00 11.55
CA GLU A 233 15.04 6.95 10.75
C GLU A 233 13.56 6.54 10.63
N PHE A 234 13.29 5.30 10.23
CA PHE A 234 11.92 4.80 10.07
C PHE A 234 11.20 4.69 11.43
N ASP A 235 11.92 4.21 12.44
CA ASP A 235 11.43 4.01 13.80
C ASP A 235 11.21 5.34 14.54
N ALA A 236 11.75 6.47 14.04
CA ALA A 236 11.48 7.81 14.56
C ALA A 236 10.07 8.33 14.22
N ASP A 237 9.43 7.82 13.16
CA ASP A 237 8.05 8.18 12.79
C ASP A 237 7.01 7.08 13.05
N PHE A 238 7.40 5.81 12.94
CA PHE A 238 6.47 4.69 13.01
C PHE A 238 6.49 3.93 14.34
N GLU A 239 5.32 3.55 14.82
CA GLU A 239 5.17 2.30 15.56
C GLU A 239 4.66 1.20 14.62
N TYR A 240 4.91 -0.05 14.97
CA TYR A 240 4.37 -1.19 14.24
C TYR A 240 4.15 -2.39 15.15
N GLU A 241 3.31 -3.31 14.67
CA GLU A 241 3.02 -4.59 15.30
C GLU A 241 2.95 -5.66 14.22
N TYR A 242 3.71 -6.73 14.42
CA TYR A 242 3.59 -7.91 13.57
C TYR A 242 2.50 -8.84 14.12
N VAL A 243 1.37 -8.92 13.45
CA VAL A 243 0.25 -9.80 13.77
C VAL A 243 0.52 -11.18 13.13
N ASP A 244 1.56 -11.84 13.63
CA ASP A 244 2.08 -13.14 13.15
C ASP A 244 1.10 -14.32 13.26
N SER A 245 0.05 -14.15 14.07
CA SER A 245 -1.11 -15.03 14.21
C SER A 245 -2.18 -14.83 13.14
N HIS A 246 -2.18 -13.69 12.44
CA HIS A 246 -3.07 -13.42 11.31
C HIS A 246 -2.83 -14.40 10.16
N ALA A 247 -3.89 -14.81 9.47
CA ALA A 247 -3.83 -15.77 8.38
C ALA A 247 -2.78 -15.42 7.30
N ASN A 248 -2.65 -14.12 6.96
CA ASN A 248 -1.75 -13.64 5.91
C ASN A 248 -0.42 -13.07 6.45
N LYS A 249 -0.15 -13.18 7.76
CA LYS A 249 1.03 -12.58 8.42
C LYS A 249 1.11 -11.05 8.25
N GLU A 250 0.16 -10.37 8.88
CA GLU A 250 -0.07 -8.93 8.73
C GLU A 250 0.92 -8.07 9.55
N LEU A 251 1.50 -7.06 8.91
CA LEU A 251 2.28 -5.97 9.51
C LEU A 251 1.45 -4.68 9.50
N VAL A 252 1.15 -4.19 10.70
CA VAL A 252 0.36 -2.98 10.91
C VAL A 252 1.30 -1.85 11.32
N PHE A 253 1.17 -0.69 10.67
CA PHE A 253 2.03 0.47 10.89
C PHE A 253 1.22 1.68 11.37
N TYR A 254 1.69 2.37 12.40
CA TYR A 254 1.12 3.61 12.90
C TYR A 254 2.11 4.75 12.66
N PHE A 255 1.80 5.61 11.68
CA PHE A 255 2.56 6.81 11.39
C PHE A 255 2.17 7.91 12.38
N ARG A 256 3.04 8.16 13.36
CA ARG A 256 2.79 9.10 14.46
C ARG A 256 2.55 10.55 14.02
N PRO A 257 3.32 11.13 13.05
CA PRO A 257 3.19 12.56 12.71
C PRO A 257 1.78 12.98 12.27
N ASP A 258 1.09 12.13 11.50
CA ASP A 258 -0.24 12.43 10.95
C ASP A 258 -1.36 11.57 11.59
N ARG A 259 -1.07 10.81 12.66
CA ARG A 259 -2.03 9.96 13.39
C ARG A 259 -2.73 8.89 12.53
N VAL A 260 -2.01 8.30 11.58
CA VAL A 260 -2.57 7.36 10.58
C VAL A 260 -2.14 5.91 10.83
N LEU A 261 -3.11 5.01 10.88
CA LEU A 261 -2.91 3.56 10.86
C LEU A 261 -2.92 3.05 9.40
N ILE A 262 -1.86 2.38 8.97
CA ILE A 262 -1.71 1.78 7.64
C ILE A 262 -1.69 0.25 7.81
N GLN A 263 -2.54 -0.44 7.08
CA GLN A 263 -2.69 -1.90 7.14
C GLN A 263 -3.25 -2.47 5.84
N ALA A 264 -3.08 -3.77 5.64
CA ALA A 264 -3.56 -4.51 4.48
C ALA A 264 -4.83 -5.31 4.75
N ASP A 265 -4.67 -6.52 5.32
CA ASP A 265 -5.75 -7.49 5.50
C ASP A 265 -6.23 -7.59 6.96
N LEU A 266 -5.73 -6.74 7.88
CA LEU A 266 -6.20 -6.72 9.28
C LEU A 266 -7.71 -6.47 9.37
N LEU A 267 -8.19 -5.47 8.64
CA LEU A 267 -9.62 -5.16 8.48
C LEU A 267 -9.89 -4.59 7.09
N PHE A 268 -11.04 -4.92 6.51
CA PHE A 268 -11.50 -4.29 5.27
C PHE A 268 -12.53 -3.22 5.60
N ASN A 269 -12.66 -2.22 4.72
CA ASN A 269 -13.72 -1.23 4.80
C ASN A 269 -14.55 -1.16 3.51
N LEU A 270 -15.16 -2.29 3.13
CA LEU A 270 -16.00 -2.35 1.93
C LEU A 270 -17.30 -1.55 2.12
N PRO A 271 -17.87 -0.96 1.05
CA PRO A 271 -17.49 -1.08 -0.37
C PRO A 271 -16.16 -0.40 -0.76
N ALA A 272 -15.62 -0.78 -1.91
CA ALA A 272 -14.36 -0.27 -2.45
C ALA A 272 -14.60 0.94 -3.39
N THR A 273 -15.35 1.94 -2.91
CA THR A 273 -15.95 2.99 -3.75
C THR A 273 -14.90 3.83 -4.49
N GLU A 274 -13.90 4.33 -3.77
CA GLU A 274 -12.82 5.14 -4.36
C GLU A 274 -12.01 4.33 -5.36
N GLN A 275 -11.70 3.09 -5.00
CA GLN A 275 -10.86 2.15 -5.77
C GLN A 275 -11.51 1.73 -7.09
N TYR A 276 -12.84 1.76 -7.18
CA TYR A 276 -13.59 1.51 -8.42
C TYR A 276 -14.11 2.80 -9.09
N SER A 277 -13.91 3.99 -8.53
CA SER A 277 -14.55 5.23 -9.05
C SER A 277 -14.18 5.59 -10.51
N ARG A 278 -12.98 5.22 -10.97
CA ARG A 278 -12.48 5.48 -12.33
C ARG A 278 -12.68 4.36 -13.35
N VAL A 279 -13.27 3.23 -12.96
CA VAL A 279 -13.65 2.18 -13.93
C VAL A 279 -14.87 2.61 -14.76
N PRO A 280 -15.17 1.92 -15.89
CA PRO A 280 -16.42 2.10 -16.62
C PRO A 280 -17.64 1.96 -15.70
N GLU A 281 -18.70 2.71 -15.96
CA GLU A 281 -19.84 2.82 -15.03
C GLU A 281 -20.47 1.47 -14.67
N ALA A 282 -20.59 0.57 -15.64
CA ALA A 282 -21.10 -0.80 -15.46
C ALA A 282 -20.25 -1.67 -14.49
N GLU A 283 -19.00 -1.30 -14.23
CA GLU A 283 -18.10 -2.03 -13.34
C GLU A 283 -18.04 -1.44 -11.91
N ARG A 284 -18.57 -0.22 -11.70
CA ARG A 284 -18.50 0.51 -10.42
C ARG A 284 -19.24 -0.16 -9.27
N ASP A 285 -20.29 -0.93 -9.54
CA ASP A 285 -20.99 -1.69 -8.50
C ASP A 285 -20.09 -2.81 -7.96
N THR A 286 -19.48 -2.57 -6.79
CA THR A 286 -18.67 -3.56 -6.07
C THR A 286 -19.51 -4.63 -5.37
N SER A 287 -20.84 -4.44 -5.26
CA SER A 287 -21.78 -5.43 -4.73
C SER A 287 -22.33 -6.41 -5.79
N SER A 288 -22.02 -6.16 -7.08
CA SER A 288 -22.48 -6.98 -8.20
C SER A 288 -22.07 -8.46 -8.07
N GLY A 289 -23.02 -9.37 -8.31
CA GLY A 289 -22.81 -10.81 -8.20
C GLY A 289 -22.97 -11.39 -6.79
N ILE A 290 -23.40 -12.66 -6.71
CA ILE A 290 -23.78 -13.34 -5.45
C ILE A 290 -22.61 -13.37 -4.45
N ALA A 291 -21.38 -13.61 -4.93
CA ALA A 291 -20.19 -13.66 -4.09
C ALA A 291 -19.91 -12.34 -3.35
N ASN A 292 -20.05 -11.19 -4.03
CA ASN A 292 -19.85 -9.87 -3.40
C ASN A 292 -20.95 -9.55 -2.39
N LYS A 293 -22.21 -9.90 -2.67
CA LYS A 293 -23.33 -9.72 -1.72
C LYS A 293 -23.18 -10.53 -0.44
N ILE A 294 -22.49 -11.68 -0.49
CA ILE A 294 -22.16 -12.49 0.68
C ILE A 294 -20.90 -11.97 1.38
N PHE A 295 -19.86 -11.60 0.62
CA PHE A 295 -18.56 -11.22 1.19
C PHE A 295 -18.53 -9.80 1.78
N GLY A 296 -19.21 -8.83 1.16
CA GLY A 296 -19.26 -7.44 1.62
C GLY A 296 -19.65 -7.26 3.09
N PRO A 297 -20.77 -7.86 3.56
CA PRO A 297 -21.18 -7.82 4.96
C PRO A 297 -20.22 -8.50 5.96
N LEU A 298 -19.25 -9.30 5.49
CA LEU A 298 -18.19 -9.87 6.34
C LEU A 298 -17.00 -8.92 6.52
N GLN A 299 -16.94 -7.83 5.74
CA GLN A 299 -15.73 -7.05 5.46
C GLN A 299 -16.01 -5.53 5.37
N THR A 300 -16.92 -5.03 6.20
CA THR A 300 -17.27 -3.60 6.32
C THR A 300 -17.06 -3.11 7.74
N THR A 301 -16.95 -1.79 7.93
CA THR A 301 -16.96 -1.18 9.28
C THR A 301 -18.30 -0.51 9.62
N GLU A 302 -19.22 -0.41 8.65
CA GLU A 302 -20.51 0.23 8.78
C GLU A 302 -21.61 -0.70 9.34
N GLY A 303 -22.69 -0.11 9.87
CA GLY A 303 -23.86 -0.86 10.32
C GLY A 303 -23.58 -1.88 11.44
N ASP A 304 -24.28 -3.03 11.41
CA ASP A 304 -24.01 -4.17 12.30
C ASP A 304 -22.81 -4.99 11.78
N VAL A 305 -21.72 -4.96 12.54
CA VAL A 305 -20.47 -5.68 12.24
C VAL A 305 -20.39 -7.06 12.90
N LYS A 306 -21.48 -7.63 13.43
CA LYS A 306 -21.48 -8.95 14.10
C LYS A 306 -20.96 -10.08 13.21
N TRP A 307 -21.18 -10.01 11.90
CA TRP A 307 -20.62 -10.98 10.96
C TRP A 307 -19.12 -10.79 10.69
N VAL A 308 -18.66 -9.54 10.64
CA VAL A 308 -17.23 -9.18 10.59
C VAL A 308 -16.52 -9.74 11.83
N ARG A 309 -17.06 -9.50 13.03
CA ARG A 309 -16.53 -10.04 14.29
C ARG A 309 -16.44 -11.57 14.29
N ARG A 310 -17.44 -12.26 13.74
CA ARG A 310 -17.39 -13.72 13.55
C ARG A 310 -16.29 -14.14 12.57
N PHE A 311 -16.11 -13.41 11.47
CA PHE A 311 -15.03 -13.67 10.51
C PHE A 311 -13.64 -13.48 11.14
N GLN A 312 -13.40 -12.37 11.84
CA GLN A 312 -12.16 -12.15 12.61
C GLN A 312 -11.92 -13.29 13.62
N TRP A 313 -12.95 -13.63 14.39
CA TRP A 313 -12.84 -14.58 15.50
C TRP A 313 -12.65 -16.03 15.07
N TYR A 314 -13.38 -16.48 14.04
CA TYR A 314 -13.38 -17.89 13.61
C TYR A 314 -12.50 -18.17 12.39
N VAL A 315 -12.03 -17.14 11.67
CA VAL A 315 -11.14 -17.29 10.50
C VAL A 315 -9.80 -16.60 10.74
N LEU A 316 -9.75 -15.27 10.77
CA LEU A 316 -8.46 -14.54 10.72
C LEU A 316 -7.56 -14.74 11.95
N SER A 317 -8.16 -14.91 13.14
CA SER A 317 -7.47 -15.18 14.40
C SER A 317 -7.45 -16.66 14.81
N ALA A 318 -7.98 -17.58 13.98
CA ALA A 318 -8.28 -18.95 14.40
C ALA A 318 -7.04 -19.75 14.83
N LYS A 319 -5.89 -19.45 14.23
CA LYS A 319 -4.60 -20.13 14.45
C LYS A 319 -4.03 -19.89 15.85
N ASP A 320 -4.02 -18.64 16.30
CA ASP A 320 -3.53 -18.22 17.62
C ASP A 320 -4.24 -16.95 18.06
N ARG A 321 -5.42 -17.15 18.65
CA ARG A 321 -6.28 -16.05 19.11
C ARG A 321 -5.71 -15.28 20.30
N PRO A 322 -5.04 -15.89 21.29
CA PRO A 322 -4.31 -15.15 22.33
C PRO A 322 -3.30 -14.16 21.74
N SER A 323 -2.39 -14.59 20.85
CA SER A 323 -1.43 -13.68 20.20
C SER A 323 -2.11 -12.59 19.37
N PHE A 324 -3.20 -12.96 18.66
CA PHE A 324 -4.01 -11.98 17.92
C PHE A 324 -4.62 -10.91 18.85
N ASN A 325 -5.24 -11.31 19.96
CA ASN A 325 -5.83 -10.40 20.95
C ASN A 325 -4.78 -9.43 21.52
N GLU A 326 -3.58 -9.91 21.87
CA GLU A 326 -2.50 -9.06 22.38
C GLU A 326 -1.97 -8.07 21.33
N SER A 327 -1.96 -8.46 20.06
CA SER A 327 -1.60 -7.56 18.95
C SER A 327 -2.67 -6.48 18.76
N ILE A 328 -3.96 -6.85 18.79
CA ILE A 328 -5.10 -5.93 18.71
C ILE A 328 -5.13 -4.93 19.88
N LYS A 329 -4.87 -5.37 21.11
CA LYS A 329 -4.76 -4.48 22.28
C LYS A 329 -3.61 -3.47 22.14
N ARG A 330 -2.46 -3.92 21.63
CA ARG A 330 -1.31 -3.05 21.36
C ARG A 330 -1.65 -1.99 20.31
N ILE A 331 -2.29 -2.38 19.21
CA ILE A 331 -2.76 -1.46 18.17
C ILE A 331 -3.80 -0.47 18.74
N ASP A 332 -4.72 -0.92 19.61
CA ASP A 332 -5.69 -0.02 20.25
C ASP A 332 -5.03 1.06 21.14
N GLY A 333 -3.85 0.78 21.70
CA GLY A 333 -3.07 1.73 22.51
C GLY A 333 -2.47 2.91 21.74
N TRP A 334 -2.37 2.83 20.40
CA TRP A 334 -1.85 3.92 19.56
C TRP A 334 -2.86 5.04 19.34
N ASP A 335 -2.40 6.28 19.13
CA ASP A 335 -3.28 7.46 19.04
C ASP A 335 -3.69 7.84 17.60
N PHE A 336 -4.18 6.86 16.83
CA PHE A 336 -4.69 7.10 15.48
C PHE A 336 -6.17 7.52 15.47
N ASP A 337 -6.55 8.37 14.50
CA ASP A 337 -7.94 8.69 14.14
C ASP A 337 -8.30 8.32 12.70
N THR A 338 -7.30 7.93 11.89
CA THR A 338 -7.44 7.65 10.47
C THR A 338 -6.88 6.27 10.16
N ILE A 339 -7.58 5.47 9.36
CA ILE A 339 -7.15 4.12 8.93
C ILE A 339 -7.14 4.05 7.40
N VAL A 340 -6.00 3.66 6.84
CA VAL A 340 -5.80 3.41 5.42
C VAL A 340 -5.71 1.89 5.18
N PRO A 341 -6.82 1.22 4.80
CA PRO A 341 -6.82 -0.18 4.40
C PRO A 341 -6.32 -0.37 2.96
N CYS A 342 -5.75 -1.54 2.65
CA CYS A 342 -5.53 -1.94 1.26
C CYS A 342 -6.84 -2.23 0.51
N HIS A 343 -7.88 -2.67 1.23
CA HIS A 343 -9.17 -3.04 0.68
C HIS A 343 -10.32 -2.21 1.29
N GLY A 344 -11.05 -1.48 0.45
CA GLY A 344 -12.11 -0.57 0.86
C GLY A 344 -11.70 0.90 0.96
N ASP A 345 -12.65 1.73 1.38
CA ASP A 345 -12.49 3.18 1.48
C ASP A 345 -11.67 3.58 2.74
N THR A 346 -10.94 4.70 2.68
CA THR A 346 -10.20 5.24 3.83
C THR A 346 -11.15 5.70 4.93
N ILE A 347 -10.88 5.32 6.18
CA ILE A 347 -11.61 5.76 7.37
C ILE A 347 -10.90 7.00 7.93
N GLN A 348 -11.60 8.13 8.12
CA GLN A 348 -10.99 9.41 8.51
C GLN A 348 -11.77 10.05 9.67
N GLY A 349 -11.06 10.40 10.74
CA GLY A 349 -11.60 11.11 11.92
C GLY A 349 -12.30 10.22 12.96
N ASP A 350 -12.81 9.05 12.57
CA ASP A 350 -13.49 8.08 13.44
C ASP A 350 -12.82 6.69 13.48
N GLY A 351 -11.58 6.60 12.98
CA GLY A 351 -10.81 5.34 12.86
C GLY A 351 -10.70 4.55 14.16
N LYS A 352 -10.45 5.21 15.29
CA LYS A 352 -10.39 4.55 16.61
C LYS A 352 -11.74 3.95 17.02
N GLU A 353 -12.85 4.62 16.72
CA GLU A 353 -14.19 4.10 16.99
C GLU A 353 -14.47 2.86 16.12
N LYS A 354 -14.23 2.95 14.81
CA LYS A 354 -14.44 1.82 13.89
C LYS A 354 -13.54 0.63 14.23
N PHE A 355 -12.29 0.86 14.60
CA PHE A 355 -11.38 -0.19 15.06
C PHE A 355 -11.94 -0.91 16.28
N ARG A 356 -12.31 -0.18 17.34
CA ARG A 356 -12.88 -0.76 18.58
C ARG A 356 -14.19 -1.49 18.30
N LYS A 357 -15.03 -0.94 17.43
CA LYS A 357 -16.29 -1.56 16.97
C LYS A 357 -16.04 -2.89 16.24
N VAL A 358 -15.06 -2.97 15.34
CA VAL A 358 -14.72 -4.21 14.61
C VAL A 358 -14.07 -5.24 15.55
N PHE A 359 -13.18 -4.81 16.45
CA PHE A 359 -12.37 -5.69 17.28
C PHE A 359 -12.87 -5.90 18.72
N GLU A 360 -14.11 -5.50 19.05
CA GLU A 360 -14.66 -5.57 20.41
C GLU A 360 -14.43 -6.93 21.11
N TRP A 361 -14.69 -8.05 20.41
CA TRP A 361 -14.49 -9.39 20.96
C TRP A 361 -13.01 -9.71 21.26
N HIS A 362 -12.08 -9.21 20.46
CA HIS A 362 -10.64 -9.40 20.65
C HIS A 362 -10.11 -8.53 21.80
N LEU A 363 -10.62 -7.31 21.94
CA LEU A 363 -10.32 -6.41 23.06
C LEU A 363 -10.86 -6.96 24.38
N ALA A 364 -12.10 -7.49 24.38
CA ALA A 364 -12.71 -8.16 25.53
C ALA A 364 -12.12 -9.55 25.83
N GLY A 365 -11.38 -10.14 24.89
CA GLY A 365 -10.83 -11.50 24.99
C GLY A 365 -11.87 -12.62 24.85
N HIS A 366 -13.14 -12.30 24.59
CA HIS A 366 -14.24 -13.26 24.43
C HIS A 366 -15.31 -12.72 23.46
N LYS A 367 -16.06 -13.65 22.85
CA LYS A 367 -17.23 -13.32 22.02
C LYS A 367 -18.44 -12.91 22.87
N GLN A 368 -19.30 -12.05 22.33
CA GLN A 368 -20.61 -11.65 22.87
C GLN A 368 -21.77 -12.19 22.02
#